data_AF-A0A2D5FM49-F1
#
_entry.id   AF-A0A2D5FM49-F1
#
_cell.length_a   1.000
_cell.length_b   1.000
_cell.length_c   1.000
_cell.angle_alpha   90.00
_cell.angle_beta   90.00
_cell.angle_gamma   90.00
#
_symmetry.space_group_name_H-M   'P 1'
#
loop_
_entity.id
_entity.type
_entity.pdbx_description
1 polymer ?
#
loop_
_entity_poly.entity_id
_entity_poly.type
_entity_poly.pdbx_seq_one_letter_code
_entity_poly.pdbx_strand_id
1 'polypeptide(L)'
;MNVEPPKIVFPCAYPIKVLGRSSDTFSARVLSIFDRHASGFSRDDVVIKDSKKGTFQSITVTIEAQSETQLRLIHQDLMDTGLVSMVI
;
A
#
# COMPACT_ATOMS: atom_id res chain seq x y z
N MET A 1 -36.48 -1.64 -5.25
CA MET A 1 -35.72 -1.60 -3.99
C MET A 1 -34.46 -0.78 -4.24
N ASN A 2 -34.18 0.20 -3.39
CA ASN A 2 -33.01 1.06 -3.46
C ASN A 2 -31.78 0.19 -3.16
N VAL A 3 -30.98 -0.15 -4.17
CA VAL A 3 -29.66 -0.76 -3.96
C VAL A 3 -28.76 0.35 -3.41
N GLU A 4 -28.86 0.57 -2.11
CA GLU A 4 -27.86 1.32 -1.37
C GLU A 4 -26.51 0.66 -1.69
N PRO A 5 -25.52 1.41 -2.24
CA PRO A 5 -24.22 0.84 -2.52
C PRO A 5 -23.71 0.23 -1.21
N PRO A 6 -23.11 -0.98 -1.23
CA PRO A 6 -22.62 -1.62 -0.03
C PRO A 6 -21.75 -0.61 0.71
N LYS A 7 -22.22 -0.16 1.89
CA LYS A 7 -21.44 0.74 2.74
C LYS A 7 -20.18 -0.03 3.07
N ILE A 8 -19.05 0.38 2.48
CA ILE A 8 -17.75 -0.13 2.86
C ILE A 8 -17.63 0.18 4.36
N VAL A 9 -17.71 -0.85 5.19
CA VAL A 9 -17.73 -0.70 6.65
C VAL A 9 -16.28 -0.67 7.09
N PHE A 10 -15.77 0.53 7.34
CA PHE A 10 -14.46 0.67 7.94
C PHE A 10 -14.55 0.43 9.46
N PRO A 11 -13.52 -0.15 10.12
CA PRO A 11 -12.25 -0.60 9.53
C PRO A 11 -12.36 -1.93 8.77
N CYS A 12 -11.61 -2.06 7.68
CA CYS A 12 -11.49 -3.31 6.91
C CYS A 12 -10.04 -3.58 6.53
N ALA A 13 -9.65 -4.85 6.48
CA ALA A 13 -8.35 -5.24 5.96
C ALA A 13 -8.31 -5.05 4.44
N TYR A 14 -7.40 -4.21 3.96
CA TYR A 14 -7.23 -3.88 2.55
C TYR A 14 -5.78 -4.16 2.12
N PRO A 15 -5.55 -5.16 1.25
CA PRO A 15 -4.23 -5.42 0.71
C PRO A 15 -3.90 -4.38 -0.37
N ILE A 16 -2.82 -3.64 -0.16
CA ILE A 16 -2.28 -2.67 -1.12
C ILE A 16 -1.02 -3.26 -1.73
N LYS A 17 -1.01 -3.40 -3.06
CA LYS A 17 0.15 -3.86 -3.80
C LYS A 17 0.84 -2.71 -4.51
N VAL A 18 2.05 -2.42 -4.08
CA VAL A 18 2.89 -1.34 -4.61
C VAL A 18 3.93 -1.95 -5.54
N LEU A 19 3.95 -1.50 -6.79
CA LEU A 19 4.96 -1.83 -7.78
C LEU A 19 5.86 -0.61 -7.97
N GLY A 20 7.16 -0.77 -7.78
CA GLY A 20 8.13 0.31 -7.96
C GLY A 20 9.47 -0.19 -8.44
N ARG A 21 10.42 0.74 -8.60
CA ARG A 21 11.80 0.40 -8.89
C ARG A 21 12.42 -0.33 -7.69
N SER A 22 13.08 -1.46 -7.95
CA SER A 22 13.80 -2.17 -6.89
C SER A 22 14.99 -1.32 -6.46
N SER A 23 14.97 -0.92 -5.19
CA SER A 23 16.03 -0.17 -4.54
C SER A 23 15.92 -0.44 -3.04
N ASP A 24 17.03 -0.53 -2.34
CA ASP A 24 17.06 -0.70 -0.88
C ASP A 24 16.25 0.40 -0.17
N THR A 25 16.27 1.61 -0.73
CA THR A 25 15.51 2.75 -0.26
C THR A 25 14.00 2.61 -0.53
N PHE A 26 13.59 1.87 -1.56
CA PHE A 26 12.18 1.77 -1.95
C PHE A 26 11.34 1.08 -0.88
N SER A 27 11.76 -0.11 -0.44
CA SER A 27 11.06 -0.85 0.61
C SER A 27 11.01 -0.08 1.92
N ALA A 28 12.13 0.54 2.33
CA ALA A 28 12.20 1.37 3.53
C ALA A 28 11.24 2.58 3.45
N ARG A 29 11.14 3.25 2.30
CA ARG A 29 10.23 4.39 2.09
C ARG A 29 8.78 3.94 2.14
N VAL A 30 8.44 2.89 1.40
CA VAL A 30 7.08 2.33 1.37
C VAL A 30 6.63 1.93 2.78
N LEU A 31 7.46 1.19 3.52
CA LEU A 31 7.18 0.80 4.91
C LEU A 31 6.99 2.02 5.83
N SER A 32 7.82 3.06 5.70
CA SER A 32 7.69 4.28 6.49
C SER A 32 6.37 5.02 6.25
N ILE A 33 5.86 5.01 5.01
CA ILE A 33 4.58 5.62 4.66
C ILE A 33 3.45 4.82 5.28
N PHE A 34 3.48 3.49 5.13
CA PHE A 34 2.51 2.62 5.78
C PHE A 34 2.51 2.74 7.31
N ASP A 35 3.67 2.92 7.95
CA ASP A 35 3.78 3.10 9.40
C ASP A 35 3.11 4.38 9.88
N ARG A 36 3.28 5.46 9.10
CA ARG A 36 2.69 6.77 9.38
C ARG A 36 1.17 6.78 9.20
N HIS A 37 0.64 6.05 8.21
CA HIS A 37 -0.78 6.09 7.87
C HIS A 37 -1.60 4.94 8.46
N ALA A 38 -0.97 3.80 8.74
CA ALA A 38 -1.63 2.56 9.11
C ALA A 38 -0.89 1.87 10.25
N SER A 39 -0.71 2.51 11.41
CA SER A 39 0.08 1.99 12.54
C SER A 39 -0.34 0.59 13.09
N GLY A 40 -1.45 0.02 12.61
CA GLY A 40 -1.88 -1.36 12.88
C GLY A 40 -1.48 -2.38 11.81
N PHE A 41 -0.78 -2.00 10.73
CA PHE A 41 -0.34 -2.95 9.71
C PHE A 41 0.79 -3.84 10.27
N SER A 42 0.69 -5.15 10.06
CA SER A 42 1.76 -6.06 10.44
C SER A 42 2.85 -6.07 9.39
N ARG A 43 4.07 -5.73 9.81
CA ARG A 43 5.28 -5.85 8.98
C ARG A 43 5.55 -7.29 8.55
N ASP A 44 5.05 -8.26 9.31
CA ASP A 44 5.09 -9.68 9.01
C ASP A 44 4.21 -10.05 7.79
N ASP A 45 3.12 -9.31 7.58
CA ASP A 45 2.21 -9.49 6.44
C ASP A 45 2.74 -8.79 5.17
N VAL A 46 3.90 -8.13 5.26
CA VAL A 46 4.52 -7.46 4.12
C VAL A 46 5.29 -8.47 3.28
N VAL A 47 4.78 -8.69 2.07
CA VAL A 47 5.42 -9.58 1.11
C VAL A 47 6.17 -8.75 0.07
N ILE A 48 7.50 -8.78 0.14
CA ILE A 48 8.38 -8.16 -0.84
C ILE A 48 8.80 -9.22 -1.85
N LYS A 49 8.56 -8.94 -3.13
CA LYS A 49 8.97 -9.77 -4.26
C LYS A 49 9.78 -8.95 -5.25
N ASP A 50 11.04 -9.34 -5.41
CA ASP A 50 11.89 -8.82 -6.49
C ASP A 50 11.49 -9.42 -7.83
N SER A 51 11.53 -8.59 -8.87
CA SER A 51 11.30 -9.05 -10.23
C SER A 51 12.51 -9.82 -10.74
N LYS A 52 12.29 -10.74 -11.69
CA LYS A 52 13.35 -11.61 -12.27
C LYS A 52 14.60 -10.87 -12.77
N LYS A 53 14.46 -9.61 -13.17
CA LYS A 53 15.58 -8.77 -13.67
C LYS A 53 16.20 -7.86 -12.61
N GLY A 54 15.68 -7.83 -11.38
CA GLY A 54 16.14 -6.94 -10.32
C GLY A 54 15.86 -5.45 -10.55
N THR A 55 15.14 -5.07 -11.60
CA THR A 55 14.83 -3.65 -11.90
C THR A 55 13.61 -3.13 -11.17
N PHE A 56 12.65 -4.01 -10.87
CA PHE A 56 11.38 -3.69 -10.23
C PHE A 56 11.14 -4.58 -9.03
N GLN A 57 10.44 -4.06 -8.03
CA GLN A 57 10.03 -4.78 -6.83
C GLN A 57 8.53 -4.59 -6.62
N SER A 58 7.86 -5.67 -6.21
CA SER A 58 6.46 -5.66 -5.80
C SER A 58 6.40 -5.80 -4.30
N ILE A 59 5.73 -4.90 -3.61
CA ILE A 59 5.50 -4.97 -2.18
C ILE A 59 3.99 -5.08 -1.96
N THR A 60 3.56 -6.16 -1.34
CA THR A 60 2.16 -6.30 -0.90
C THR A 60 2.10 -6.00 0.59
N VAL A 61 1.28 -5.04 1.00
CA VAL A 61 1.07 -4.67 2.40
C VAL A 61 -0.42 -4.73 2.70
N THR A 62 -0.81 -5.54 3.67
CA THR A 62 -2.18 -5.55 4.18
C THR A 62 -2.32 -4.51 5.28
N ILE A 63 -3.13 -3.49 5.04
CA ILE A 63 -3.42 -2.45 6.03
C ILE A 63 -4.85 -2.53 6.53
N GLU A 64 -5.09 -1.94 7.70
CA GLU A 64 -6.45 -1.66 8.15
C GLU A 64 -6.91 -0.32 7.57
N ALA A 65 -7.70 -0.39 6.50
CA ALA A 65 -8.35 0.77 5.92
C ALA A 65 -9.41 1.28 6.90
N GLN A 66 -9.25 2.50 7.39
CA GLN A 66 -10.21 3.18 8.26
C GLN A 66 -11.14 4.12 7.48
N SER A 67 -10.74 4.55 6.28
CA SER A 67 -11.54 5.42 5.40
C SER A 67 -10.93 5.48 3.98
N GLU A 68 -11.75 5.82 2.97
CA GLU A 68 -11.26 6.10 1.61
C GLU A 68 -10.21 7.21 1.58
N THR A 69 -10.33 8.22 2.45
CA THR A 69 -9.34 9.30 2.52
C THR A 69 -7.98 8.80 2.97
N GLN A 70 -7.92 7.87 3.92
CA GLN A 70 -6.66 7.25 4.35
C GLN A 70 -6.01 6.51 3.18
N LEU A 71 -6.78 5.69 2.44
CA LEU A 71 -6.28 4.98 1.25
C LEU A 71 -5.74 5.94 0.19
N ARG A 72 -6.47 7.03 -0.07
CA ARG A 72 -6.06 8.04 -1.05
C ARG A 72 -4.79 8.78 -0.62
N LEU A 73 -4.65 9.09 0.67
CA LEU A 73 -3.44 9.71 1.22
C LEU A 73 -2.23 8.78 1.08
N ILE A 74 -2.38 7.50 1.44
CA ILE A 74 -1.34 6.49 1.27
C ILE A 74 -0.95 6.39 -0.21
N HIS A 75 -1.92 6.26 -1.10
CA HIS A 75 -1.67 6.18 -2.54
C HIS A 75 -0.91 7.42 -3.06
N GLN A 76 -1.32 8.62 -2.64
CA GLN A 76 -0.66 9.86 -3.03
C GLN A 76 0.78 9.94 -2.49
N ASP A 77 0.99 9.65 -1.21
CA ASP A 77 2.32 9.69 -0.58
C ASP A 77 3.27 8.66 -1.20
N LEU A 78 2.74 7.46 -1.51
CA LEU A 78 3.45 6.43 -2.28
C LEU A 78 3.88 6.95 -3.66
N MET A 79 2.96 7.56 -4.42
CA MET A 79 3.29 8.12 -5.75
C MET A 79 4.25 9.31 -5.66
N ASP A 80 4.15 10.13 -4.61
CA ASP A 80 5.01 11.29 -4.37
C ASP A 80 6.48 10.90 -4.14
N THR A 81 6.74 9.66 -3.65
CA THR A 81 8.11 9.15 -3.53
C THR A 81 8.89 9.16 -4.85
N GLY A 82 8.22 9.18 -6.01
CA GLY A 82 8.83 9.11 -7.34
C GLY A 82 9.47 7.75 -7.67
N LEU A 83 9.40 6.78 -6.74
CA LEU A 83 9.92 5.42 -6.90
C LEU A 83 8.82 4.40 -7.24
N VAL A 84 7.59 4.72 -6.83
CA VAL A 84 6.39 3.93 -7.12
C VAL A 84 5.95 4.19 -8.55
N SER A 85 5.74 3.09 -9.28
CA SER A 85 5.28 3.14 -10.66
C SER A 85 3.79 2.80 -10.77
N MET A 86 3.26 1.98 -9.86
CA MET A 86 1.87 1.55 -9.87
C MET A 86 1.45 1.08 -8.47
N VAL A 87 0.19 1.33 -8.09
CA VAL A 87 -0.43 0.81 -6.87
C VAL A 87 -1.74 0.13 -7.25
N ILE A 88 -2.01 -1.06 -6.68
CA ILE A 88 -3.17 -1.92 -6.98
C ILE A 88 -3.84 -2.33 -5.67
#